data_AF-A0A3R6RDB4-F1
#
_entry.id   AF-A0A3R6RDB4-F1
#
_cell.length_a   1.000
_cell.length_b   1.000
_cell.length_c   1.000
_cell.angle_alpha   90.00
_cell.angle_beta   90.00
_cell.angle_gamma   90.00
#
_symmetry.space_group_name_H-M   'P 1'
#
loop_
_entity.id
_entity.type
_entity.pdbx_description
1 polymer ?
#
loop_
_entity_poly.entity_id
_entity_poly.type
_entity_poly.pdbx_seq_one_letter_code
_entity_poly.pdbx_strand_id
1 'polypeptide(L)'
;MKKIMLVGRSGAGKTTLTQAMKGKKISYHKTQYINNYDVIIDTPGEYAENKTLSRALVIYSYEADVVGLLMSAVEDYSLYSPNIVSMATRPVIGIVTQIDRENARVDLAAMWLELAGCKKIFYVNSIDGEGVGDILNYLREDWDVLPWEKEADSVQSAAECSKTGEKSADGCMEAAGAAPGTEEAV
;
A
#
# COMPACT_ATOMS: atom_id res chain seq x y z
N MET A 1 -11.03 -0.94 8.15
CA MET A 1 -9.71 -0.44 7.72
C MET A 1 -9.95 0.92 7.12
N LYS A 2 -9.30 1.96 7.65
CA LYS A 2 -9.43 3.34 7.16
C LYS A 2 -9.05 3.44 5.67
N LYS A 3 -9.86 4.15 4.89
CA LYS A 3 -9.60 4.37 3.46
C LYS A 3 -8.50 5.41 3.27
N ILE A 4 -7.40 5.03 2.63
CA ILE A 4 -6.26 5.92 2.34
C ILE A 4 -6.27 6.41 0.89
N MET A 5 -6.08 7.71 0.69
CA MET A 5 -5.82 8.28 -0.63
C MET A 5 -4.33 8.56 -0.81
N LEU A 6 -3.73 8.00 -1.87
CA LEU A 6 -2.32 8.18 -2.17
C LEU A 6 -2.12 9.32 -3.16
N VAL A 7 -1.29 10.30 -2.81
CA VAL A 7 -0.98 11.49 -3.61
C VAL A 7 0.52 11.65 -3.73
N GLY A 8 1.02 11.88 -4.94
CA GLY A 8 2.45 12.10 -5.19
C GLY A 8 2.74 12.13 -6.68
N ARG A 9 3.96 12.51 -7.06
CA ARG A 9 4.39 12.63 -8.46
C ARG A 9 4.25 11.32 -9.24
N SER A 10 4.18 11.39 -10.57
CA SER A 10 4.31 10.20 -11.40
C SER A 10 5.66 9.52 -11.11
N GLY A 11 5.63 8.20 -10.87
CA GLY A 11 6.82 7.44 -10.46
C GLY A 11 7.15 7.44 -8.95
N ALA A 12 6.39 8.15 -8.10
CA ALA A 12 6.61 8.16 -6.64
C ALA A 12 6.25 6.83 -5.92
N GLY A 13 5.99 5.75 -6.66
CA GLY A 13 5.71 4.42 -6.08
C GLY A 13 4.26 4.15 -5.64
N LYS A 14 3.29 5.03 -5.94
CA LYS A 14 1.86 4.86 -5.53
C LYS A 14 1.26 3.51 -5.93
N THR A 15 1.37 3.13 -7.20
CA THR A 15 0.82 1.87 -7.70
C THR A 15 1.54 0.66 -7.13
N THR A 16 2.88 0.71 -7.01
CA THR A 16 3.68 -0.37 -6.39
C THR A 16 3.31 -0.55 -4.92
N LEU A 17 3.17 0.54 -4.16
CA LEU A 17 2.70 0.52 -2.78
C LEU A 17 1.29 -0.05 -2.66
N THR A 18 0.38 0.37 -3.54
CA THR A 18 -0.99 -0.15 -3.61
C THR A 18 -1.03 -1.67 -3.84
N GLN A 19 -0.08 -2.21 -4.62
CA GLN A 19 0.01 -3.65 -4.86
C GLN A 19 0.58 -4.39 -3.65
N ALA A 20 1.64 -3.84 -3.04
CA ALA A 20 2.25 -4.39 -1.83
C ALA A 20 1.25 -4.45 -0.66
N MET A 21 0.48 -3.38 -0.43
CA MET A 21 -0.57 -3.33 0.60
C MET A 21 -1.70 -4.34 0.40
N LYS A 22 -1.87 -4.89 -0.82
CA LYS A 22 -2.89 -5.91 -1.12
C LYS A 22 -2.37 -7.34 -1.00
N GLY A 23 -1.08 -7.54 -0.69
CA GLY A 23 -0.45 -8.86 -0.73
C GLY A 23 -0.48 -9.52 -2.11
N LYS A 24 -0.64 -8.73 -3.19
CA LYS A 24 -0.62 -9.24 -4.57
C LYS A 24 0.82 -9.22 -5.10
N LYS A 25 1.20 -10.23 -5.91
CA LYS A 25 2.43 -10.17 -6.72
C LYS A 25 2.42 -8.88 -7.55
N ILE A 26 3.52 -8.12 -7.50
CA ILE A 26 3.68 -6.85 -8.24
C ILE A 26 3.48 -7.13 -9.73
N SER A 27 2.40 -6.60 -10.31
CA SER A 27 2.16 -6.67 -11.77
C SER A 27 2.17 -5.26 -12.34
N TYR A 28 3.07 -5.01 -13.28
CA TYR A 28 3.30 -3.64 -13.76
C TYR A 28 2.22 -3.22 -14.77
N HIS A 29 1.07 -2.77 -14.27
CA HIS A 29 0.07 -2.04 -15.05
C HIS A 29 0.00 -0.60 -14.54
N LYS A 30 0.32 0.37 -15.40
CA LYS A 30 0.16 1.79 -15.10
C LYS A 30 -1.30 2.10 -14.73
N THR A 31 -1.53 2.69 -13.55
CA THR A 31 -2.83 3.24 -13.19
C THR A 31 -3.14 4.43 -14.12
N GLN A 32 -4.18 4.30 -14.95
CA GLN A 32 -4.65 5.37 -15.85
C GLN A 32 -5.99 5.97 -15.37
N TYR A 33 -6.60 5.39 -14.33
CA TYR A 33 -7.90 5.78 -13.75
C TYR A 33 -7.88 5.58 -12.23
N ILE A 34 -8.69 6.33 -11.48
CA ILE A 34 -8.81 6.14 -10.04
C ILE A 34 -9.50 4.82 -9.77
N ASN A 35 -8.81 3.96 -9.02
CA ASN A 35 -9.27 2.61 -8.74
C ASN A 35 -9.65 2.53 -7.26
N ASN A 36 -10.96 2.48 -6.98
CA ASN A 36 -11.49 2.22 -5.65
C ASN A 36 -11.35 0.73 -5.37
N TYR A 37 -10.20 0.30 -4.89
CA TYR A 37 -10.12 -0.97 -4.18
C TYR A 37 -10.50 -0.70 -2.73
N ASP A 38 -11.21 -1.62 -2.08
CA ASP A 38 -12.02 -1.43 -0.85
C ASP A 38 -11.51 -0.39 0.18
N VAL A 39 -10.19 -0.20 0.33
CA VAL A 39 -9.56 0.71 1.30
C VAL A 39 -8.47 1.67 0.73
N ILE A 40 -8.21 1.71 -0.59
CA ILE A 40 -7.18 2.57 -1.20
C ILE A 40 -7.73 3.33 -2.41
N ILE A 41 -7.54 4.67 -2.42
CA ILE A 41 -7.76 5.55 -3.57
C ILE A 41 -6.39 5.83 -4.21
N ASP A 42 -6.05 5.07 -5.27
CA ASP A 42 -4.84 5.31 -6.07
C ASP A 42 -5.12 6.41 -7.10
N THR A 43 -4.40 7.54 -7.01
CA THR A 43 -4.55 8.67 -7.94
C THR A 43 -3.43 8.68 -8.97
N PRO A 44 -3.70 8.99 -10.26
CA PRO A 44 -2.63 9.18 -11.24
C PRO A 44 -1.72 10.35 -10.83
N GLY A 45 -0.40 10.21 -11.05
CA GLY A 45 0.57 11.20 -10.58
C GLY A 45 0.43 12.57 -11.24
N GLU A 46 -0.11 12.57 -12.46
CA GLU A 46 -0.41 13.75 -13.26
C GLU A 46 -1.39 14.70 -12.55
N TYR A 47 -2.21 14.19 -11.61
CA TYR A 47 -3.11 15.01 -10.81
C TYR A 47 -2.36 15.89 -9.80
N ALA A 48 -1.24 15.41 -9.26
CA ALA A 48 -0.39 16.19 -8.37
C ALA A 48 0.51 17.17 -9.15
N GLU A 49 0.88 16.82 -10.38
CA GLU A 49 1.77 17.63 -11.23
C GLU A 49 1.05 18.77 -11.95
N ASN A 50 -0.26 18.65 -12.19
CA ASN A 50 -1.04 19.63 -12.96
C ASN A 50 -2.02 20.42 -12.08
N LYS A 51 -1.89 21.75 -12.04
CA LYS A 51 -2.74 22.66 -11.25
C LYS A 51 -4.24 22.58 -11.56
N THR A 52 -4.62 22.21 -12.78
CA THR A 52 -6.02 22.04 -13.16
C THR A 52 -6.58 20.74 -12.59
N LEU A 53 -5.80 19.66 -12.66
CA LEU A 53 -6.18 18.34 -12.18
C LEU A 53 -6.07 18.20 -10.65
N SER A 54 -5.22 18.99 -9.99
CA SER A 54 -5.04 18.96 -8.54
C SER A 54 -6.33 19.28 -7.77
N ARG A 55 -7.27 19.99 -8.39
CA ARG A 55 -8.61 20.23 -7.84
C ARG A 55 -9.40 18.94 -7.63
N ALA A 56 -9.23 17.96 -8.50
CA ALA A 56 -9.88 16.67 -8.34
C ALA A 56 -9.35 15.92 -7.10
N LEU A 57 -8.07 16.11 -6.73
CA LEU A 57 -7.52 15.52 -5.50
C LEU A 57 -8.27 16.01 -4.25
N VAL A 58 -8.71 17.27 -4.24
CA VAL A 58 -9.53 17.81 -3.15
C VAL A 58 -10.87 17.06 -3.06
N ILE A 59 -11.52 16.82 -4.19
CA ILE A 59 -12.80 16.11 -4.24
C ILE A 59 -12.64 14.67 -3.75
N TYR A 60 -11.62 13.95 -4.22
CA TYR A 60 -11.35 12.57 -3.77
C TYR A 60 -10.93 12.48 -2.31
N SER A 61 -10.34 13.55 -1.74
CA SER A 61 -10.03 13.58 -0.31
C SER A 61 -11.27 13.50 0.59
N TYR A 62 -12.46 13.86 0.06
CA TYR A 62 -13.70 13.70 0.82
C TYR A 62 -14.13 12.25 0.97
N GLU A 63 -13.71 11.36 0.06
CA GLU A 63 -13.95 9.92 0.17
C GLU A 63 -12.90 9.20 1.02
N ALA A 64 -11.81 9.87 1.42
CA ALA A 64 -10.72 9.27 2.17
C ALA A 64 -10.84 9.56 3.67
N ASP A 65 -10.42 8.60 4.49
CA ASP A 65 -10.22 8.78 5.93
C ASP A 65 -8.84 9.36 6.23
N VAL A 66 -7.84 9.00 5.41
CA VAL A 66 -6.44 9.43 5.54
C VAL A 66 -5.88 9.82 4.17
N VAL A 67 -5.05 10.86 4.11
CA VAL A 67 -4.26 11.19 2.91
C VAL A 67 -2.81 10.80 3.15
N GLY A 68 -2.24 10.03 2.22
CA GLY A 68 -0.81 9.72 2.17
C GLY A 68 -0.12 10.57 1.12
N LEU A 69 0.81 11.44 1.53
CA LEU A 69 1.72 12.14 0.63
C LEU A 69 2.96 11.27 0.40
N LEU A 70 3.18 10.85 -0.85
CA LEU A 70 4.30 10.01 -1.24
C LEU A 70 5.44 10.86 -1.81
N MET A 71 6.63 10.62 -1.29
CA MET A 71 7.89 11.14 -1.82
C MET A 71 8.81 9.98 -2.12
N SER A 72 9.24 9.78 -3.37
CA SER A 72 10.30 8.80 -3.60
C SER A 72 11.64 9.32 -3.09
N ALA A 73 12.43 8.44 -2.46
CA ALA A 73 13.75 8.78 -1.93
C ALA A 73 14.75 9.20 -3.02
N VAL A 74 14.45 8.94 -4.30
CA VAL A 74 15.29 9.34 -5.43
C VAL A 74 14.77 10.58 -6.17
N GLU A 75 13.78 11.29 -5.61
CA GLU A 75 13.30 12.53 -6.22
C GLU A 75 14.31 13.68 -6.08
N ASP A 76 14.39 14.50 -7.14
CA ASP A 76 15.26 15.67 -7.18
C ASP A 76 14.59 16.93 -6.63
N TYR A 77 13.26 16.92 -6.49
CA TYR A 77 12.48 18.04 -6.00
C TYR A 77 11.16 17.58 -5.40
N SER A 78 10.57 18.41 -4.54
CA SER A 78 9.23 18.20 -3.99
C SER A 78 8.17 18.96 -4.80
N LEU A 79 7.02 18.32 -5.04
CA LEU A 79 5.83 19.00 -5.56
C LEU A 79 5.03 19.75 -4.47
N TYR A 80 5.28 19.44 -3.20
CA TYR A 80 4.48 19.94 -2.10
C TYR A 80 4.94 21.33 -1.68
N SER A 81 4.00 22.27 -1.61
CA SER A 81 4.27 23.57 -1.00
C SER A 81 4.51 23.39 0.51
N PRO A 82 5.38 24.20 1.12
CA PRO A 82 5.57 24.19 2.57
C PRO A 82 4.23 24.35 3.31
N ASN A 83 4.06 23.53 4.35
CA ASN A 83 2.88 23.49 5.22
C ASN A 83 1.53 23.25 4.50
N ILE A 84 1.53 22.68 3.29
CA ILE A 84 0.28 22.41 2.56
C ILE A 84 -0.70 21.51 3.34
N VAL A 85 -0.19 20.68 4.25
CA VAL A 85 -0.99 19.82 5.14
C VAL A 85 -1.97 20.64 6.01
N SER A 86 -1.67 21.90 6.33
CA SER A 86 -2.59 22.73 7.13
C SER A 86 -3.91 23.03 6.41
N MET A 87 -3.99 22.81 5.10
CA MET A 87 -5.21 22.99 4.30
C MET A 87 -6.07 21.71 4.24
N ALA A 88 -5.54 20.57 4.69
CA ALA A 88 -6.25 19.31 4.65
C ALA A 88 -7.24 19.19 5.82
N THR A 89 -8.43 18.68 5.53
CA THR A 89 -9.45 18.37 6.55
C THR A 89 -9.34 16.92 7.06
N ARG A 90 -8.49 16.11 6.42
CA ARG A 90 -8.20 14.72 6.78
C ARG A 90 -6.81 14.62 7.42
N PRO A 91 -6.57 13.66 8.32
CA PRO A 91 -5.22 13.32 8.75
C PRO A 91 -4.31 13.05 7.55
N VAL A 92 -3.13 13.67 7.55
CA VAL A 92 -2.13 13.49 6.49
C VAL A 92 -0.89 12.81 7.06
N ILE A 93 -0.46 11.74 6.40
CA ILE A 93 0.80 11.05 6.68
C ILE A 93 1.76 11.22 5.51
N GLY A 94 3.06 11.29 5.81
CA GLY A 94 4.12 11.21 4.82
C GLY A 94 4.53 9.76 4.59
N ILE A 95 4.89 9.42 3.37
CA ILE A 95 5.39 8.10 3.00
C ILE A 95 6.61 8.29 2.10
N VAL A 96 7.79 7.93 2.59
CA VAL A 96 9.00 7.86 1.77
C VAL A 96 9.06 6.49 1.11
N THR A 97 9.09 6.45 -0.22
CA THR A 97 9.15 5.20 -1.00
C THR A 97 10.51 5.01 -1.65
N GLN A 98 10.78 3.79 -2.14
CA GLN A 98 12.01 3.46 -2.89
C GLN A 98 13.29 3.68 -2.07
N ILE A 99 13.22 3.40 -0.76
CA ILE A 99 14.32 3.55 0.19
C ILE A 99 15.50 2.59 -0.10
N ASP A 100 15.25 1.56 -0.90
CA ASP A 100 16.19 0.53 -1.33
C ASP A 100 17.13 0.96 -2.46
N ARG A 101 16.83 2.08 -3.13
CA ARG A 101 17.63 2.55 -4.27
C ARG A 101 19.01 3.01 -3.83
N GLU A 102 20.04 2.71 -4.62
CA GLU A 102 21.43 3.09 -4.34
C GLU A 102 21.63 4.60 -4.19
N ASN A 103 20.88 5.40 -4.95
CA ASN A 103 20.90 6.86 -4.88
C ASN A 103 19.79 7.45 -4.00
N ALA A 104 19.19 6.65 -3.10
CA ALA A 104 18.14 7.11 -2.20
C ALA A 104 18.67 8.16 -1.20
N ARG A 105 18.01 9.32 -1.17
CA ARG A 105 18.18 10.38 -0.17
C ARG A 105 16.96 10.40 0.74
N VAL A 106 16.87 9.39 1.59
CA VAL A 106 15.73 9.15 2.49
C VAL A 106 15.52 10.32 3.46
N ASP A 107 16.62 10.89 3.96
CA ASP A 107 16.66 12.07 4.83
C ASP A 107 16.08 13.32 4.15
N LEU A 108 16.45 13.57 2.89
CA LEU A 108 15.95 14.70 2.11
C LEU A 108 14.46 14.55 1.80
N ALA A 109 14.03 13.34 1.42
CA ALA A 109 12.62 13.05 1.15
C ALA A 109 11.76 13.22 2.41
N ALA A 110 12.24 12.75 3.57
CA ALA A 110 11.57 12.95 4.86
C ALA A 110 11.50 14.43 5.22
N MET A 111 12.61 15.17 5.09
CA MET A 111 12.66 16.62 5.34
C MET A 111 11.61 17.38 4.51
N TRP A 112 11.43 17.04 3.23
CA TRP A 112 10.41 17.67 2.40
C TRP A 112 8.98 17.35 2.85
N LEU A 113 8.72 16.13 3.33
CA LEU A 113 7.42 15.77 3.89
C LEU A 113 7.16 16.48 5.22
N GLU A 114 8.17 16.61 6.08
CA GLU A 114 8.08 17.41 7.30
C GLU A 114 7.80 18.89 6.98
N LEU A 115 8.51 19.45 6.00
CA LEU A 115 8.29 20.82 5.53
C LEU A 115 6.89 21.01 4.95
N ALA A 116 6.34 20.00 4.28
CA ALA A 116 4.95 20.00 3.80
C ALA A 116 3.93 19.96 4.96
N GLY A 117 4.36 19.63 6.18
CA GLY A 117 3.55 19.61 7.40
C GLY A 117 3.16 18.20 7.88
N CYS A 118 3.73 17.14 7.29
CA CYS A 118 3.49 15.76 7.75
C CYS A 118 4.15 15.52 9.11
N LYS A 119 3.36 15.12 10.11
CA LYS A 119 3.87 14.82 11.47
C LYS A 119 4.28 13.37 11.67
N LYS A 120 3.71 12.46 10.87
CA LYS A 120 4.01 11.03 10.90
C LYS A 120 4.47 10.62 9.52
N ILE A 121 5.65 10.01 9.46
CA ILE A 121 6.31 9.59 8.22
C ILE A 121 6.60 8.10 8.31
N PHE A 122 6.25 7.37 7.25
CA PHE A 122 6.59 5.95 7.07
C PHE A 122 7.65 5.82 5.99
N TYR A 123 8.49 4.79 6.11
CA TYR A 123 9.57 4.48 5.17
C TYR A 123 9.27 3.14 4.56
N VAL A 124 9.26 3.04 3.23
CA VAL A 124 8.76 1.86 2.54
C VAL A 124 9.65 1.45 1.39
N ASN A 125 10.02 0.17 1.40
CA ASN A 125 10.43 -0.57 0.21
C ASN A 125 9.27 -1.50 -0.18
N SER A 126 8.50 -1.10 -1.19
CA SER A 126 7.32 -1.85 -1.63
C SER A 126 7.65 -3.13 -2.40
N ILE A 127 8.91 -3.34 -2.79
CA ILE A 127 9.35 -4.56 -3.47
C ILE A 127 9.51 -5.68 -2.45
N ASP A 128 10.22 -5.41 -1.35
CA ASP A 128 10.46 -6.37 -0.28
C ASP A 128 9.36 -6.38 0.79
N GLY A 129 8.49 -5.36 0.78
CA GLY A 129 7.38 -5.21 1.72
C GLY A 129 7.74 -4.51 3.04
N GLU A 130 8.99 -4.04 3.17
CA GLU A 130 9.45 -3.29 4.35
C GLU A 130 8.59 -2.05 4.59
N GLY A 131 8.16 -1.84 5.84
CA GLY A 131 7.34 -0.69 6.26
C GLY A 131 5.87 -0.71 5.82
N VAL A 132 5.47 -1.66 4.95
CA VAL A 132 4.06 -1.81 4.54
C VAL A 132 3.18 -2.20 5.74
N GLY A 133 3.68 -3.08 6.61
CA GLY A 133 2.99 -3.50 7.83
C GLY A 133 2.69 -2.33 8.78
N ASP A 134 3.62 -1.37 8.91
CA ASP A 134 3.44 -0.19 9.77
C ASP A 134 2.32 0.72 9.28
N ILE A 135 2.19 0.88 7.95
CA ILE A 135 1.10 1.61 7.33
C ILE A 135 -0.23 0.89 7.55
N LEU A 136 -0.28 -0.43 7.32
CA LEU A 136 -1.49 -1.22 7.54
C LEU A 136 -1.95 -1.16 9.01
N ASN A 137 -1.01 -1.25 9.95
CA ASN A 137 -1.31 -1.12 11.37
C ASN A 137 -1.83 0.28 11.74
N TYR A 138 -1.33 1.34 11.09
CA TYR A 138 -1.84 2.70 11.27
C TYR A 138 -3.26 2.90 10.72
N LEU A 139 -3.59 2.22 9.62
CA LEU A 139 -4.90 2.28 8.98
C LEU A 139 -5.91 1.31 9.61
N ARG A 140 -5.47 0.43 10.51
CA ARG A 140 -6.31 -0.51 11.24
C ARG A 140 -7.39 0.22 12.05
N GLU A 141 -8.57 -0.38 12.09
CA GLU A 141 -9.68 -0.09 13.01
C GLU A 141 -9.89 -1.28 13.94
N ASP A 142 -10.55 -1.06 15.08
CA ASP A 142 -10.64 -2.05 16.17
C ASP A 142 -11.28 -3.39 15.74
N TRP A 143 -12.09 -3.39 14.68
CA TRP A 143 -12.78 -4.55 14.13
C TRP A 143 -12.08 -5.20 12.94
N ASP A 144 -10.90 -4.72 12.55
CA ASP A 144 -10.15 -5.29 11.42
C ASP A 144 -9.30 -6.50 11.82
N VAL A 145 -9.35 -7.53 10.99
CA VAL A 145 -8.46 -8.70 11.03
C VAL A 145 -7.37 -8.53 9.98
N LEU A 146 -6.12 -8.47 10.41
CA LEU A 146 -4.98 -8.25 9.52
C LEU A 146 -4.54 -9.55 8.81
N PRO A 147 -3.88 -9.48 7.64
CA PRO A 147 -3.53 -10.67 6.87
C PRO A 147 -2.70 -11.72 7.63
N TRP A 148 -1.77 -11.28 8.48
CA TRP A 148 -0.90 -12.15 9.28
C TRP A 148 -1.59 -12.70 10.55
N GLU A 149 -2.72 -12.12 10.98
CA GLU A 149 -3.51 -12.66 12.09
C GLU A 149 -4.25 -13.95 11.65
N LYS A 150 -4.65 -14.03 10.37
CA LYS A 150 -5.20 -15.26 9.78
C LYS A 150 -4.19 -16.39 9.69
N GLU A 151 -2.92 -16.07 9.44
CA GLU A 151 -1.84 -17.06 9.41
C GLU A 151 -1.56 -17.61 10.81
N ALA A 152 -1.55 -16.77 11.84
CA ALA A 152 -1.39 -17.20 13.24
C ALA A 152 -2.51 -18.17 13.67
N ASP A 153 -3.76 -17.93 13.27
CA ASP A 153 -4.90 -18.82 13.54
C ASP A 153 -4.79 -20.15 12.77
N SER A 154 -4.28 -20.13 11.54
CA SER A 154 -4.06 -21.35 10.74
C SER A 154 -2.92 -22.23 11.30
N VAL A 155 -1.88 -21.62 11.87
CA VAL A 155 -0.77 -22.32 12.52
C VAL A 155 -1.18 -22.86 13.89
N GLN A 156 -2.01 -22.14 14.64
CA GLN A 156 -2.57 -22.61 15.92
C GLN A 156 -3.55 -23.77 15.73
N SER A 157 -4.47 -23.69 14.77
CA SER A 157 -5.40 -24.77 14.45
C SER A 157 -4.70 -26.04 13.93
N ALA A 158 -3.64 -25.91 13.13
CA ALA A 158 -2.80 -27.05 12.72
C ALA A 158 -1.98 -27.64 13.88
N ALA A 159 -1.49 -26.80 14.79
CA ALA A 159 -0.78 -27.22 16.00
C ALA A 159 -1.69 -27.85 17.06
N GLU A 160 -2.98 -27.51 17.08
CA GLU A 160 -3.99 -28.14 17.95
C GLU A 160 -4.48 -29.48 17.37
N CYS A 161 -4.74 -29.54 16.06
CA CYS A 161 -5.11 -30.78 15.36
C CYS A 161 -4.03 -31.88 15.46
N SER A 162 -2.75 -31.50 15.60
CA SER A 162 -1.65 -32.44 15.83
C SER A 162 -1.47 -32.85 17.30
N LYS A 163 -2.11 -32.16 18.25
CA LYS A 163 -2.08 -32.48 19.70
C LYS A 163 -3.28 -33.30 20.16
N THR A 164 -4.45 -33.10 19.56
CA THR A 164 -5.62 -33.98 19.73
C THR A 164 -5.55 -35.10 18.71
N GLY A 165 -4.95 -36.23 19.09
CA GLY A 165 -4.90 -37.44 18.25
C GLY A 165 -6.26 -38.10 18.02
N GLU A 166 -7.22 -37.40 17.41
CA GLU A 166 -8.44 -37.98 16.89
C GLU A 166 -8.29 -38.19 15.38
N LYS A 167 -7.90 -39.41 15.01
CA LYS A 167 -8.18 -39.94 13.67
C LYS A 167 -9.69 -40.10 13.56
N SER A 168 -10.38 -39.12 13.00
CA SER A 168 -11.66 -39.37 12.34
C SER A 168 -11.41 -39.48 10.85
N ALA A 169 -11.44 -40.71 10.36
CA ALA A 169 -11.48 -41.01 8.94
C ALA A 169 -12.89 -40.75 8.44
N ASP A 170 -13.12 -39.59 7.80
CA ASP A 170 -14.11 -39.41 6.73
C ASP A 170 -13.98 -37.98 6.20
N GLY A 171 -13.70 -37.85 4.89
CA GLY A 171 -13.60 -36.55 4.22
C GLY A 171 -12.31 -36.28 3.42
N CYS A 172 -11.60 -37.32 2.95
CA CYS A 172 -10.59 -37.13 1.90
C CYS A 172 -11.25 -37.23 0.52
N MET A 173 -11.70 -36.10 -0.04
CA MET A 173 -11.74 -35.90 -1.49
C MET A 173 -11.59 -34.41 -1.83
N GLU A 174 -10.85 -34.16 -2.91
CA GLU A 174 -10.55 -32.88 -3.56
C GLU A 174 -9.46 -31.98 -2.95
N ALA A 175 -8.21 -32.26 -3.34
CA ALA A 175 -7.43 -31.34 -4.18
C ALA A 175 -6.06 -31.99 -4.50
N ALA A 176 -6.06 -32.96 -5.41
CA ALA A 176 -4.85 -33.41 -6.07
C ALA A 176 -5.12 -33.48 -7.57
N GLY A 177 -4.41 -32.65 -8.33
CA GLY A 177 -4.23 -32.83 -9.76
C GLY A 177 -4.85 -31.76 -10.65
N ALA A 178 -4.02 -30.84 -11.12
CA ALA A 178 -3.84 -30.62 -12.56
C ALA A 178 -2.65 -29.67 -12.79
N ALA A 179 -1.50 -30.25 -13.13
CA ALA A 179 -0.46 -29.52 -13.86
C ALA A 179 -0.96 -29.28 -15.30
N PRO A 180 -0.83 -28.07 -15.87
CA PRO A 180 -1.10 -27.91 -17.30
C PRO A 180 0.07 -28.50 -18.09
N GLY A 181 -0.25 -29.56 -18.82
CA GLY A 181 0.62 -30.21 -19.77
C GLY A 181 0.96 -29.34 -20.98
N THR A 182 2.11 -29.66 -21.55
CA THR A 182 2.61 -29.27 -22.85
C THR A 182 1.63 -29.61 -23.98
N GLU A 183 1.38 -28.66 -24.88
CA GLU A 183 1.01 -28.99 -26.26
C GLU A 183 1.54 -27.90 -27.22
N GLU A 184 2.49 -28.31 -28.06
CA GLU A 184 2.86 -27.63 -29.30
C GLU A 184 1.73 -27.76 -30.32
N ALA A 185 1.44 -26.70 -31.07
CA ALA A 185 0.93 -26.80 -32.44
C ALA A 185 1.07 -25.46 -33.20
N VAL A 186 2.02 -25.46 -34.14
CA VAL A 186 2.15 -24.66 -35.39
C VAL A 186 2.33 -23.14 -35.30
#